data_AF-A0A2R6HKD1-F1
#
_entry.id   AF-A0A2R6HKD1-F1
#
_cell.length_a   1.000
_cell.length_b   1.000
_cell.length_c   1.000
_cell.angle_alpha   90.00
_cell.angle_beta   90.00
_cell.angle_gamma   90.00
#
_symmetry.space_group_name_H-M   'P 1'
#
loop_
_entity.id
_entity.type
_entity.pdbx_description
1 polymer ?
#
loop_
_entity_poly.entity_id
_entity_poly.type
_entity_poly.pdbx_seq_one_letter_code
_entity_poly.pdbx_strand_id
1 'polypeptide(L)'
;MTIEVRLHGDAGTETLEFDAAAADRLVRPTSLELLSTVAREEPSSIREAARLVDRDVRQVHDDLWNLGQMGLVEFDRGGRSHRPLVEYERIEVEIDV
;
A
#
# COMPACT_ATOMS: atom_id res chain seq x y z
N MET A 1 6.18 -21.30 0.66
CA MET A 1 5.44 -20.89 -0.53
C MET A 1 5.72 -19.42 -0.72
N THR A 2 6.34 -19.07 -1.84
CA THR A 2 6.62 -17.69 -2.22
C THR A 2 5.51 -17.24 -3.16
N ILE A 3 5.09 -16.00 -3.02
CA ILE A 3 4.07 -15.35 -3.83
C ILE A 3 4.74 -14.16 -4.49
N GLU A 4 4.72 -14.13 -5.81
CA GLU A 4 5.25 -13.01 -6.57
C GLU A 4 4.17 -11.94 -6.69
N VAL A 5 4.55 -10.70 -6.39
CA VAL A 5 3.69 -9.53 -6.56
C VAL A 5 4.36 -8.55 -7.48
N ARG A 6 3.70 -8.22 -8.59
CA ARG A 6 4.21 -7.28 -9.59
C ARG A 6 3.43 -5.97 -9.50
N LEU A 7 4.15 -4.88 -9.34
CA LEU A 7 3.65 -3.52 -9.27
C LEU A 7 3.94 -2.85 -10.60
N HIS A 8 2.90 -2.44 -11.33
CA HIS A 8 3.04 -1.75 -12.61
C HIS A 8 2.74 -0.27 -12.42
N GLY A 9 3.76 0.56 -12.60
CA GLY A 9 3.65 2.02 -12.57
C GLY A 9 4.33 2.67 -13.78
N ASP A 10 4.34 4.00 -13.79
CA ASP A 10 4.92 4.79 -14.88
C ASP A 10 6.43 4.57 -15.02
N ALA A 11 7.12 4.33 -13.91
CA ALA A 11 8.56 4.07 -13.88
C ALA A 11 8.94 2.65 -14.36
N GLY A 12 7.96 1.76 -14.55
CA GLY A 12 8.16 0.38 -14.97
C GLY A 12 7.44 -0.62 -14.09
N THR A 13 7.92 -1.86 -14.11
CA THR A 13 7.39 -2.95 -13.28
C THR A 13 8.40 -3.31 -12.20
N GLU A 14 7.95 -3.32 -10.95
CA GLU A 14 8.70 -3.80 -9.79
C GLU A 14 8.14 -5.14 -9.33
N THR A 15 9.01 -6.10 -9.02
CA THR A 15 8.61 -7.41 -8.51
C THR A 15 9.04 -7.54 -7.05
N LEU A 16 8.08 -7.87 -6.20
CA LEU A 16 8.25 -8.14 -4.78
C LEU A 16 7.93 -9.61 -4.49
N GLU A 17 8.71 -10.22 -3.60
CA GLU A 17 8.45 -11.58 -3.12
C GLU A 17 7.86 -11.52 -1.70
N PHE A 18 6.72 -12.19 -1.52
CA PHE A 18 6.07 -12.32 -0.22
C PHE A 18 5.92 -13.78 0.19
N ASP A 19 5.95 -14.03 1.50
CA ASP A 19 5.42 -15.28 2.03
C ASP A 19 3.88 -15.23 2.10
N ALA A 20 3.26 -16.37 2.41
CA ALA A 20 1.81 -16.48 2.52
C ALA A 20 1.19 -15.51 3.57
N ALA A 21 1.91 -15.17 4.64
CA ALA A 21 1.40 -14.30 5.69
C ALA A 21 1.41 -12.82 5.26
N ALA A 22 2.47 -12.40 4.56
CA ALA A 22 2.56 -11.08 3.96
C ALA A 22 1.55 -10.91 2.82
N ALA A 23 1.38 -11.92 1.98
CA ALA A 23 0.37 -11.89 0.92
C ALA A 23 -1.06 -11.86 1.47
N ASP A 24 -1.38 -12.64 2.52
CA ASP A 24 -2.68 -12.54 3.23
C ASP A 24 -2.97 -11.10 3.64
N ARG A 25 -1.98 -10.39 4.15
CA ARG A 25 -2.11 -8.98 4.55
C ARG A 25 -2.40 -8.06 3.37
N LEU A 26 -1.69 -8.24 2.26
CA LEU A 26 -1.89 -7.44 1.04
C LEU A 26 -3.33 -7.57 0.51
N VAL A 27 -3.83 -8.80 0.43
CA VAL A 27 -5.14 -9.08 -0.17
C VAL A 27 -6.33 -8.85 0.76
N ARG A 28 -6.10 -8.33 1.98
CA ARG A 28 -7.21 -7.95 2.87
C ARG A 28 -8.01 -6.80 2.26
N PRO A 29 -9.35 -6.82 2.37
CA PRO A 29 -10.19 -5.73 1.87
C PRO A 29 -9.76 -4.35 2.37
N THR A 30 -9.36 -4.24 3.62
CA THR A 30 -8.89 -2.99 4.24
C THR A 30 -7.58 -2.47 3.65
N SER A 31 -6.67 -3.38 3.27
CA SER A 31 -5.39 -3.03 2.64
C SER A 31 -5.64 -2.56 1.21
N LEU A 32 -6.44 -3.31 0.44
CA LEU A 32 -6.79 -2.95 -0.92
C LEU A 32 -7.55 -1.62 -1.00
N GLU A 33 -8.47 -1.37 -0.06
CA GLU A 33 -9.16 -0.08 0.07
C GLU A 33 -8.15 1.05 0.30
N LEU A 34 -7.27 0.93 1.30
CA LEU A 34 -6.25 1.93 1.59
C LEU A 34 -5.32 2.20 0.39
N LEU A 35 -4.80 1.15 -0.26
CA LEU A 35 -3.95 1.29 -1.45
C LEU A 35 -4.69 2.02 -2.57
N SER A 36 -5.94 1.62 -2.84
CA SER A 36 -6.75 2.25 -3.89
C SER A 36 -7.08 3.72 -3.57
N THR A 37 -7.38 4.05 -2.32
CA THR A 37 -7.67 5.42 -1.90
C THR A 37 -6.43 6.29 -1.95
N VAL A 38 -5.27 5.80 -1.49
CA VAL A 38 -4.02 6.56 -1.56
C VAL A 38 -3.62 6.83 -3.01
N ALA A 39 -3.73 5.84 -3.89
CA ALA A 39 -3.42 5.99 -5.31
C ALA A 39 -4.35 6.98 -6.03
N ARG A 40 -5.64 7.00 -5.68
CA ARG A 40 -6.66 7.81 -6.38
C ARG A 40 -6.81 9.23 -5.84
N GLU A 41 -6.78 9.38 -4.53
CA GLU A 41 -7.09 10.64 -3.86
C GLU A 41 -5.83 11.39 -3.39
N GLU A 42 -4.66 10.75 -3.50
CA GLU A 42 -3.34 11.32 -3.18
C GLU A 42 -3.28 12.11 -1.86
N PRO A 43 -3.77 11.56 -0.75
CA PRO A 43 -3.95 12.30 0.50
C PRO A 43 -2.65 12.93 0.98
N SER A 44 -2.72 14.17 1.45
CA SER A 44 -1.56 14.94 1.96
C SER A 44 -0.97 14.40 3.27
N SER A 45 -1.67 13.49 3.95
CA SER A 45 -1.24 12.88 5.21
C SER A 45 -2.02 11.60 5.56
N ILE A 46 -1.47 10.78 6.47
CA ILE A 46 -2.15 9.63 7.09
C ILE A 46 -3.53 10.01 7.68
N ARG A 47 -3.66 11.20 8.29
CA ARG A 47 -4.93 11.65 8.86
C ARG A 47 -5.98 11.92 7.80
N GLU A 48 -5.57 12.39 6.63
CA GLU A 48 -6.48 12.58 5.51
C GLU A 48 -6.88 11.25 4.89
N ALA A 49 -5.93 10.33 4.68
CA ALA A 49 -6.22 8.97 4.27
C ALA A 49 -7.27 8.32 5.19
N ALA A 50 -7.11 8.44 6.51
CA ALA A 50 -8.06 7.91 7.49
C ALA A 50 -9.48 8.50 7.38
N ARG A 51 -9.60 9.79 7.06
CA ARG A 51 -10.91 10.43 6.81
C ARG A 51 -11.53 9.93 5.51
N LEU A 52 -10.74 9.73 4.45
CA LEU A 52 -11.23 9.26 3.15
C LEU A 52 -11.80 7.84 3.21
N VAL A 53 -11.22 6.98 4.05
CA VAL A 53 -11.70 5.60 4.25
C VAL A 53 -12.65 5.46 5.45
N ASP A 54 -13.01 6.55 6.14
CA ASP A 54 -13.84 6.56 7.35
C ASP A 54 -13.37 5.56 8.45
N ARG A 55 -12.07 5.59 8.77
CA ARG A 55 -11.45 4.69 9.77
C ARG A 55 -10.68 5.44 10.84
N ASP A 56 -10.43 4.75 11.95
CA ASP A 56 -9.58 5.25 13.02
C ASP A 56 -8.14 5.54 12.54
N VAL A 57 -7.61 6.69 12.93
CA VAL A 57 -6.28 7.18 12.49
C VAL A 57 -5.15 6.24 12.93
N ARG A 58 -5.24 5.64 14.12
CA ARG A 58 -4.20 4.73 14.61
C ARG A 58 -4.20 3.44 13.78
N GLN A 59 -5.37 2.89 13.47
CA GLN A 59 -5.46 1.72 12.61
C GLN A 59 -4.90 2.00 11.21
N VAL A 60 -5.25 3.15 10.61
CA VAL A 60 -4.75 3.52 9.27
C VAL A 60 -3.25 3.80 9.29
N HIS A 61 -2.75 4.42 10.35
CA HIS A 61 -1.30 4.58 10.54
C HIS A 61 -0.60 3.22 10.56
N ASP A 62 -1.08 2.28 11.39
CA ASP A 62 -0.47 0.97 11.52
C ASP A 62 -0.54 0.20 10.19
N ASP A 63 -1.67 0.25 9.48
CA ASP A 63 -1.82 -0.39 8.17
C ASP A 63 -0.88 0.20 7.11
N LEU A 64 -0.86 1.54 6.96
CA LEU A 64 0.04 2.21 6.02
C LEU A 64 1.51 1.98 6.36
N TRP A 65 1.87 1.94 7.65
CA TRP A 65 3.22 1.62 8.07
C TRP A 65 3.61 0.20 7.66
N ASN A 66 2.73 -0.79 7.89
CA ASN A 66 2.98 -2.16 7.48
C ASN A 66 3.09 -2.29 5.95
N LEU A 67 2.23 -1.61 5.20
CA LEU A 67 2.30 -1.57 3.73
C LEU A 67 3.61 -0.93 3.25
N GLY A 68 4.10 0.11 3.92
CA GLY A 68 5.39 0.71 3.60
C GLY A 68 6.57 -0.21 3.91
N GLN A 69 6.50 -0.98 5.00
CA GLN A 69 7.50 -2.02 5.28
C GLN A 69 7.50 -3.15 4.23
N MET A 70 6.37 -3.35 3.54
CA MET A 70 6.25 -4.30 2.43
C MET A 70 6.70 -3.72 1.09
N GLY A 71 7.06 -2.43 1.01
CA GLY A 71 7.38 -1.75 -0.26
C GLY A 71 6.16 -1.37 -1.09
N LEU A 72 4.95 -1.44 -0.54
CA LEU A 72 3.71 -1.14 -1.26
C LEU A 72 3.26 0.31 -1.13
N VAL A 73 3.82 1.06 -0.18
CA VAL A 73 3.52 2.47 0.08
C VAL A 73 4.82 3.21 0.39
N GLU A 74 5.06 4.31 -0.30
CA GLU A 74 6.13 5.23 0.07
C GLU A 74 5.63 6.35 0.98
N PHE A 75 6.56 6.97 1.71
CA PHE A 75 6.26 8.17 2.49
C PHE A 75 7.19 9.30 2.09
N ASP A 76 6.61 10.41 1.63
CA ASP A 76 7.39 11.61 1.34
C ASP A 76 8.08 12.11 2.62
N ARG A 77 9.42 12.23 2.55
CA ARG A 77 10.27 12.69 3.66
C ARG A 77 10.52 14.20 3.64
N GLY A 78 10.06 14.91 2.60
CA GLY A 78 10.30 16.34 2.38
C GLY A 78 9.36 17.28 3.16
N GLY A 79 8.24 16.78 3.69
CA GLY A 79 7.24 17.55 4.44
C GLY A 79 7.14 17.19 5.93
N ARG A 80 6.43 18.01 6.72
CA ARG A 80 6.08 17.69 8.13
C ARG A 80 5.03 16.59 8.26
N SER A 81 4.29 16.31 7.19
CA SER A 81 3.29 15.26 7.12
C SER A 81 3.91 14.02 6.47
N HIS A 82 3.81 12.87 7.14
CA HIS A 82 4.03 11.57 6.52
C HIS A 82 2.95 11.36 5.45
N ARG A 83 3.19 11.90 4.25
CA ARG A 83 2.30 11.78 3.09
C ARG A 83 2.49 10.39 2.49
N PRO A 84 1.49 9.50 2.53
CA PRO A 84 1.59 8.21 1.87
C PRO A 84 1.48 8.38 0.35
N LEU A 85 2.25 7.60 -0.39
CA LEU A 85 2.30 7.61 -1.85
C LEU A 85 2.23 6.18 -2.37
N VAL A 86 1.51 5.99 -3.48
CA VAL A 86 1.43 4.74 -4.24
C VAL A 86 1.75 5.09 -5.69
N GLU A 87 2.88 4.60 -6.19
CA GLU A 87 3.43 4.96 -7.52
C GLU A 87 3.12 3.92 -8.61
N TYR A 88 2.14 3.04 -8.36
CA TYR A 88 1.69 2.02 -9.30
C TYR A 88 0.18 2.11 -9.53
N GLU A 89 -0.24 1.71 -10.73
CA GLU A 89 -1.64 1.73 -11.17
C GLU A 89 -2.26 0.33 -11.14
N ARG A 90 -1.44 -0.72 -11.18
CA ARG A 90 -1.87 -2.12 -11.17
C ARG A 90 -0.96 -2.97 -10.29
N ILE A 91 -1.60 -3.87 -9.53
CA ILE A 91 -0.95 -4.94 -8.77
C ILE A 91 -1.38 -6.27 -9.39
N GLU A 92 -0.41 -7.13 -9.71
CA GLU A 92 -0.64 -8.52 -10.10
C GLU A 92 -0.05 -9.45 -9.04
N VAL A 93 -0.82 -10.47 -8.64
CA VAL A 93 -0.41 -11.44 -7.63
C VAL A 93 -0.37 -12.82 -8.29
N GLU A 94 0.79 -13.46 -8.28
CA GLU A 94 0.99 -14.78 -8.85
C GLU A 94 1.37 -15.81 -7.78
N ILE A 95 0.73 -16.98 -7.90
CA ILE A 95 0.84 -18.08 -6.94
C ILE A 95 1.12 -19.36 -7.71
N ASP A 96 2.30 -19.93 -7.47
CA ASP A 96 2.66 -21.27 -7.96
C ASP A 96 2.19 -22.34 -6.96
N VAL A 97 1.50 -23.36 -7.47
CA VAL A 97 0.90 -24.46 -6.69
C VAL A 97 1.53 -25.82 -6.99
#